data_AF-A0A924YJ86-F1
#
_entry.id   AF-A0A924YJ86-F1
#
_cell.length_a   1.000
_cell.length_b   1.000
_cell.length_c   1.000
_cell.angle_alpha   90.00
_cell.angle_beta   90.00
_cell.angle_gamma   90.00
#
_symmetry.space_group_name_H-M   'P 1'
#
loop_
_entity.id
_entity.type
_entity.pdbx_description
1 polymer ?
#
loop_
_entity_poly.entity_id
_entity_poly.type
_entity_poly.pdbx_seq_one_letter_code
_entity_poly.pdbx_strand_id
1 'polypeptide(L)'
;MSSPVQSTQLPLQANAHGSTSAFRENFLVSQIVTVVTAASLLLAGWLIFVFFAVGPTLGFRAEQTPQPQPVDEPKPTPNPTPVTTRSTTSQTQSINSVDSSQNDARQEQLALLHLQQFEFESRTTTLMTLVATVEQRLQKWQRRVESLPDSNEGRRLVSSAHEARFVLSQKTLEKTDLDHLRASVTKVRQTYAQAVTPFSDLKTDDDKLTAAEAELRSAAAKFDALETALDNLSPNAQPTSDGPTLRKAFAALDAEAAKSVRQAATEQEVKLQTRFAAEIKAAKEDLETLRSHADNAQSELTRIETESKQKLAEASKQRTDLLRELTQKRLDARKRMEEALPEFRERLSPFLKSSYRQPDGGGQFVGTLDSLPVSYSALLRVGALEDDQRGLGILYHLGQISRNIWGNDRLQGSFPDGVNWEFASQKPEIIRQLKAIQEFLRRHGEAMMEAKLLAP
;
A
#
# COMPACT_ATOMS: atom_id res chain seq x y z
N MET A 1 -26.88 44.17 69.56
CA MET A 1 -25.68 44.81 68.97
C MET A 1 -24.92 43.71 68.27
N SER A 2 -25.08 43.69 66.94
CA SER A 2 -24.64 42.61 66.06
C SER A 2 -23.39 43.07 65.33
N SER A 3 -22.32 42.28 65.42
CA SER A 3 -21.11 42.44 64.62
C SER A 3 -20.96 41.19 63.73
N PRO A 4 -20.80 41.34 62.41
CA PRO A 4 -20.51 40.24 61.52
C PRO A 4 -18.99 40.10 61.36
N VAL A 5 -18.46 38.88 61.40
CA VAL A 5 -17.08 38.57 60.99
C VAL A 5 -17.14 37.94 59.59
N GLN A 6 -16.38 38.56 58.70
CA GLN A 6 -16.27 38.30 57.27
C GLN A 6 -15.64 36.93 56.99
N SER A 7 -16.29 36.14 56.13
CA SER A 7 -15.70 34.98 55.46
C SER A 7 -15.14 35.40 54.09
N THR A 8 -13.81 35.49 54.00
CA THR A 8 -13.08 35.75 52.76
C THR A 8 -13.10 34.50 51.88
N GLN A 9 -13.88 34.50 50.80
CA GLN A 9 -13.78 33.50 49.73
C GLN A 9 -12.85 34.02 48.64
N LEU A 10 -11.76 33.29 48.40
CA LEU A 10 -10.84 33.45 47.27
C LEU A 10 -11.47 32.82 46.00
N PRO A 11 -11.52 33.52 44.84
CA PRO A 11 -11.87 32.89 43.58
C PRO A 11 -10.64 32.20 42.98
N LEU A 12 -10.63 30.87 43.00
CA LEU A 12 -9.77 30.04 42.17
C LEU A 12 -10.35 30.03 40.73
N GLN A 13 -9.97 31.00 39.92
CA GLN A 13 -10.04 30.92 38.46
C GLN A 13 -8.61 30.79 37.93
N ALA A 14 -8.26 29.59 37.45
CA ALA A 14 -7.01 29.34 36.75
C ALA A 14 -7.27 28.44 35.52
N ASN A 15 -7.40 29.11 34.37
CA ASN A 15 -6.97 28.74 33.02
C ASN A 15 -6.66 27.25 32.76
N ALA A 16 -7.61 26.56 32.12
CA ALA A 16 -7.41 25.29 31.42
C ALA A 16 -7.97 25.36 29.99
N HIS A 17 -7.51 26.31 29.18
CA HIS A 17 -7.92 26.47 27.77
C HIS A 17 -6.72 26.70 26.83
N GLY A 18 -5.64 25.92 27.00
CA GLY A 18 -4.41 26.09 26.21
C GLY A 18 -3.89 24.88 25.43
N SER A 19 -4.48 23.68 25.54
CA SER A 19 -3.83 22.44 25.05
C SER A 19 -4.62 21.60 24.04
N THR A 20 -5.78 22.05 23.56
CA THR A 20 -6.59 21.25 22.62
C THR A 20 -6.38 21.62 21.15
N SER A 21 -5.75 22.76 20.83
CA SER A 21 -5.51 23.18 19.44
C SER A 21 -4.36 22.41 18.79
N ALA A 22 -3.22 22.28 19.48
CA ALA A 22 -2.05 21.56 18.96
C ALA A 22 -2.31 20.06 18.74
N PHE A 23 -3.22 19.46 19.52
CA PHE A 23 -3.60 18.05 19.33
C PHE A 23 -4.50 17.84 18.11
N ARG A 24 -5.34 18.82 17.77
CA ARG A 24 -6.21 18.74 16.58
C ARG A 24 -5.44 18.93 15.27
N GLU A 25 -4.44 19.81 15.25
CA GLU A 25 -3.61 20.00 14.06
C GLU A 25 -2.75 18.77 13.76
N ASN A 26 -2.11 18.18 14.78
CA ASN A 26 -1.32 16.96 14.59
C ASN A 26 -2.18 15.74 14.19
N PHE A 27 -3.42 15.67 14.64
CA PHE A 27 -4.35 14.61 14.24
C PHE A 27 -4.80 14.75 12.77
N LEU A 28 -5.06 15.97 12.30
CA LEU A 28 -5.42 16.23 10.90
C LEU A 28 -4.26 15.92 9.94
N VAL A 29 -3.03 16.32 10.28
CA VAL A 29 -1.85 16.01 9.46
C VAL A 29 -1.63 14.50 9.36
N SER A 30 -1.79 13.76 10.46
CA SER A 30 -1.66 12.29 10.47
C SER A 30 -2.71 11.59 9.59
N GLN A 31 -3.97 12.06 9.61
CA GLN A 31 -5.03 11.52 8.76
C GLN A 31 -4.76 11.78 7.27
N ILE A 32 -4.30 12.98 6.91
CA ILE A 32 -3.96 13.32 5.52
C ILE A 32 -2.81 12.46 5.01
N VAL A 33 -1.75 12.28 5.80
CA VAL A 33 -0.62 11.41 5.42
C VAL A 33 -1.06 9.97 5.22
N THR A 34 -1.96 9.46 6.06
CA THR A 34 -2.49 8.09 5.96
C THR A 34 -3.32 7.90 4.68
N VAL A 35 -4.19 8.84 4.35
CA VAL A 35 -5.02 8.79 3.13
C VAL A 35 -4.16 8.90 1.88
N VAL A 36 -3.18 9.81 1.84
CA VAL A 36 -2.26 9.95 0.71
C VAL A 36 -1.45 8.68 0.49
N THR A 37 -0.93 8.08 1.57
CA THR A 37 -0.15 6.83 1.48
C THR A 37 -1.01 5.66 0.98
N ALA A 38 -2.25 5.54 1.46
CA ALA A 38 -3.19 4.52 0.99
C ALA A 38 -3.57 4.71 -0.49
N ALA A 39 -3.79 5.96 -0.92
CA ALA A 39 -4.07 6.29 -2.32
C ALA A 39 -2.87 5.96 -3.23
N SER A 40 -1.64 6.27 -2.80
CA SER A 40 -0.42 5.92 -3.55
C SER A 40 -0.22 4.42 -3.69
N LEU A 41 -0.52 3.63 -2.65
CA LEU A 41 -0.44 2.17 -2.71
C LEU A 41 -1.50 1.57 -3.65
N LEU A 42 -2.72 2.11 -3.65
CA LEU A 42 -3.76 1.70 -4.59
C LEU A 42 -3.39 2.03 -6.04
N LEU A 43 -2.80 3.20 -6.28
CA LEU A 43 -2.32 3.62 -7.60
C LEU A 43 -1.17 2.72 -8.09
N ALA A 44 -0.23 2.39 -7.20
CA ALA A 44 0.85 1.46 -7.51
C ALA A 44 0.32 0.04 -7.82
N GLY A 45 -0.63 -0.46 -7.01
CA GLY A 45 -1.30 -1.74 -7.26
C GLY A 45 -2.06 -1.77 -8.59
N TRP A 46 -2.74 -0.67 -8.92
CA TRP A 46 -3.45 -0.52 -10.20
C TRP A 46 -2.49 -0.49 -11.39
N LEU A 47 -1.35 0.22 -11.29
CA LEU A 47 -0.32 0.22 -12.33
C LEU A 47 0.31 -1.15 -12.55
N ILE A 48 0.58 -1.90 -11.47
CA ILE A 48 1.06 -3.29 -11.55
C ILE A 48 0.01 -4.17 -12.24
N PHE A 49 -1.27 -4.04 -11.86
CA PHE A 49 -2.35 -4.78 -12.49
C PHE A 49 -2.47 -4.46 -14.00
N VAL A 50 -2.41 -3.18 -14.39
CA VAL A 50 -2.42 -2.79 -15.81
C VAL A 50 -1.22 -3.37 -16.55
N PHE A 51 -0.02 -3.35 -15.95
CA PHE A 51 1.19 -3.89 -16.56
C PHE A 51 1.09 -5.40 -16.83
N PHE A 52 0.57 -6.19 -15.88
CA PHE A 52 0.48 -7.64 -16.04
C PHE A 52 -0.79 -8.12 -16.76
N ALA A 53 -1.92 -7.44 -16.60
CA ALA A 53 -3.19 -7.84 -17.22
C ALA A 53 -3.33 -7.35 -18.67
N VAL A 54 -2.79 -6.16 -18.98
CA VAL A 54 -2.92 -5.54 -20.31
C VAL A 54 -1.63 -5.71 -21.14
N GLY A 55 -0.47 -5.82 -20.49
CA GLY A 55 0.83 -6.01 -21.16
C GLY A 55 0.89 -7.12 -22.21
N PRO A 56 0.28 -8.31 -22.00
CA PRO A 56 0.27 -9.38 -23.00
C PRO A 56 -0.54 -9.06 -24.27
N THR A 57 -1.46 -8.10 -24.21
CA THR A 57 -2.30 -7.70 -25.36
C THR A 57 -1.66 -6.63 -26.24
N LEU A 58 -0.63 -5.93 -25.76
CA LEU A 58 0.00 -4.81 -26.44
C LEU A 58 1.23 -5.16 -27.29
N GLY A 59 1.50 -6.45 -27.53
CA GLY A 59 2.44 -6.86 -28.58
C GLY A 59 3.88 -6.35 -28.43
N PHE A 60 4.36 -6.17 -27.20
CA PHE A 60 5.79 -5.93 -26.96
C PHE A 60 6.57 -7.22 -27.24
N ARG A 61 7.10 -7.29 -28.46
CA ARG A 61 7.99 -8.34 -28.95
C ARG A 61 9.30 -8.28 -28.18
N ALA A 62 9.42 -9.12 -27.14
CA ALA A 62 10.67 -9.35 -26.45
C ALA A 62 11.70 -9.93 -27.43
N GLU A 63 12.88 -9.31 -27.51
CA GLU A 63 14.04 -9.87 -28.20
C GLU A 63 14.38 -11.24 -27.59
N GLN A 64 14.44 -12.24 -28.48
CA GLN A 64 14.70 -13.64 -28.14
C GLN A 64 16.13 -13.78 -27.59
N THR A 65 16.24 -14.18 -26.33
CA THR A 65 17.47 -14.76 -25.78
C THR A 65 17.65 -16.17 -26.38
N PRO A 66 18.89 -16.60 -26.72
CA PRO A 66 19.10 -17.86 -27.43
C PRO A 66 18.72 -19.08 -26.58
N GLN A 67 17.93 -19.98 -27.16
CA GLN A 67 17.56 -21.27 -26.59
C GLN A 67 18.78 -22.22 -26.58
N PRO A 68 19.05 -22.96 -25.50
CA PRO A 68 20.06 -24.01 -25.51
C PRO A 68 19.61 -25.19 -26.40
N GLN A 69 20.56 -25.72 -27.16
CA GLN A 69 20.39 -26.81 -28.12
C GLN A 69 19.88 -28.10 -27.46
N PRO A 70 19.03 -28.88 -28.15
CA PRO A 70 18.61 -30.20 -27.70
C PRO A 70 19.74 -31.22 -27.86
N VAL A 71 19.97 -32.00 -26.80
CA VAL A 71 20.84 -33.17 -26.80
C VAL A 71 20.11 -34.34 -27.48
N ASP A 72 20.85 -35.03 -28.34
CA ASP A 72 20.41 -36.09 -29.26
C ASP A 72 19.63 -37.25 -28.61
N GLU A 73 18.48 -37.57 -29.21
CA GLU A 73 17.79 -38.85 -29.03
C GLU A 73 18.49 -39.97 -29.82
N PRO A 74 18.71 -41.16 -29.22
CA PRO A 74 19.06 -42.35 -29.97
C PRO A 74 17.82 -43.01 -30.61
N LYS A 75 17.92 -43.20 -31.92
CA LYS A 75 17.00 -43.84 -32.87
C LYS A 75 16.68 -45.31 -32.50
N PRO A 76 15.46 -45.79 -32.77
CA PRO A 76 15.06 -47.17 -32.47
C PRO A 76 15.59 -48.16 -33.51
N THR A 77 15.89 -49.38 -33.07
CA THR A 77 16.20 -50.52 -33.95
C THR A 77 15.27 -51.71 -33.68
N PRO A 78 15.04 -52.56 -34.69
CA PRO A 78 13.82 -53.37 -34.83
C PRO A 78 13.94 -54.77 -34.21
N ASN A 79 12.78 -55.32 -33.85
CA ASN A 79 12.59 -56.74 -33.54
C ASN A 79 12.92 -57.65 -34.73
N PRO A 80 13.62 -58.77 -34.49
CA PRO A 80 13.47 -59.97 -35.29
C PRO A 80 12.73 -61.08 -34.54
N THR A 81 11.89 -61.75 -35.32
CA THR A 81 11.13 -63.00 -35.14
C THR A 81 11.84 -64.10 -34.33
N PRO A 82 11.14 -64.85 -33.46
CA PRO A 82 11.73 -66.03 -32.83
C PRO A 82 11.61 -67.26 -33.74
N VAL A 83 12.77 -67.86 -34.00
CA VAL A 83 12.96 -69.16 -34.67
C VAL A 83 12.73 -70.30 -33.68
N THR A 84 11.96 -71.28 -34.15
CA THR A 84 11.73 -72.60 -33.56
C THR A 84 12.98 -73.50 -33.67
N THR A 85 13.47 -74.05 -32.55
CA THR A 85 14.13 -75.38 -32.40
C THR A 85 14.42 -75.60 -30.90
N ARG A 86 13.73 -76.49 -30.18
CA ARG A 86 13.86 -77.96 -30.09
C ARG A 86 15.28 -78.46 -29.75
N SER A 87 15.40 -78.94 -28.50
CA SER A 87 15.93 -80.25 -28.10
C SER A 87 17.00 -80.23 -27.00
N THR A 88 16.66 -80.90 -25.89
CA THR A 88 17.46 -81.88 -25.12
C THR A 88 18.81 -81.41 -24.55
N THR A 89 19.12 -81.55 -23.25
CA THR A 89 19.25 -82.85 -22.57
C THR A 89 19.48 -82.63 -21.05
N SER A 90 18.79 -83.44 -20.26
CA SER A 90 19.06 -84.03 -18.94
C SER A 90 20.18 -83.49 -18.02
N GLN A 91 19.83 -83.26 -16.76
CA GLN A 91 20.30 -84.02 -15.57
C GLN A 91 19.79 -83.30 -14.30
N THR A 92 18.73 -83.80 -13.66
CA THR A 92 18.77 -84.72 -12.48
C THR A 92 19.43 -84.12 -11.25
N GLN A 93 18.60 -83.64 -10.31
CA GLN A 93 18.63 -83.92 -8.86
C GLN A 93 17.55 -83.02 -8.22
N SER A 94 16.42 -83.58 -7.78
CA SER A 94 16.25 -84.25 -6.48
C SER A 94 15.72 -83.26 -5.45
N ILE A 95 14.76 -83.75 -4.66
CA ILE A 95 14.34 -83.26 -3.33
C ILE A 95 13.07 -82.36 -3.28
N ASN A 96 11.96 -83.05 -3.00
CA ASN A 96 10.87 -82.69 -2.06
C ASN A 96 9.61 -81.94 -2.53
N SER A 97 8.55 -82.73 -2.76
CA SER A 97 7.26 -82.68 -2.05
C SER A 97 6.78 -81.31 -1.52
N VAL A 98 6.26 -80.47 -2.40
CA VAL A 98 5.34 -79.34 -2.16
C VAL A 98 4.53 -79.26 -3.47
N ASP A 99 3.21 -79.27 -3.59
CA ASP A 99 2.06 -79.22 -2.68
C ASP A 99 0.90 -79.73 -3.57
N SER A 100 0.29 -80.90 -3.32
CA SER A 100 -0.98 -81.22 -4.02
C SER A 100 -2.07 -80.21 -3.66
N SER A 101 -1.97 -79.64 -2.46
CA SER A 101 -2.84 -78.57 -1.95
C SER A 101 -2.79 -77.27 -2.78
N GLN A 102 -1.66 -76.94 -3.43
CA GLN A 102 -1.54 -75.72 -4.24
C GLN A 102 -2.17 -75.87 -5.63
N ASN A 103 -2.17 -77.08 -6.19
CA ASN A 103 -2.87 -77.32 -7.45
C ASN A 103 -4.39 -77.34 -7.24
N ASP A 104 -4.86 -77.90 -6.14
CA ASP A 104 -6.29 -77.88 -5.78
C ASP A 104 -6.75 -76.45 -5.49
N ALA A 105 -5.97 -75.66 -4.74
CA ALA A 105 -6.27 -74.24 -4.51
C ALA A 105 -6.28 -73.40 -5.80
N ARG A 106 -5.40 -73.70 -6.76
CA ARG A 106 -5.41 -73.04 -8.08
C ARG A 106 -6.61 -73.43 -8.93
N GLN A 107 -7.03 -74.70 -8.89
CA GLN A 107 -8.23 -75.16 -9.61
C GLN A 107 -9.50 -74.56 -9.01
N GLU A 108 -9.60 -74.47 -7.68
CA GLU A 108 -10.72 -73.78 -7.03
C GLU A 108 -10.74 -72.28 -7.35
N GLN A 109 -9.58 -71.61 -7.38
CA GLN A 109 -9.49 -70.21 -7.80
C GLN A 109 -9.92 -70.02 -9.27
N LEU A 110 -9.55 -70.93 -10.17
CA LEU A 110 -9.99 -70.89 -11.56
C LEU A 110 -11.49 -71.17 -11.72
N ALA A 111 -12.05 -72.08 -10.92
CA ALA A 111 -13.49 -72.36 -10.93
C ALA A 111 -14.32 -71.18 -10.41
N LEU A 112 -13.89 -70.55 -9.30
CA LEU A 112 -14.51 -69.33 -8.76
C LEU A 112 -14.43 -68.18 -9.77
N LEU A 113 -13.29 -68.04 -10.44
CA LEU A 113 -13.08 -67.08 -11.50
C LEU A 113 -14.08 -67.29 -12.66
N HIS A 114 -14.21 -68.51 -13.16
CA HIS A 114 -15.14 -68.80 -14.25
C HIS A 114 -16.60 -68.55 -13.85
N LEU A 115 -16.97 -68.85 -12.60
CA LEU A 115 -18.32 -68.58 -12.09
C LEU A 115 -18.61 -67.08 -12.02
N GLN A 116 -17.67 -66.28 -11.50
CA GLN A 116 -17.79 -64.82 -11.48
C GLN A 116 -17.87 -64.23 -12.90
N GLN A 117 -17.13 -64.81 -13.84
CA GLN A 117 -17.19 -64.42 -15.24
C GLN A 117 -18.56 -64.66 -15.87
N PHE A 118 -19.13 -65.83 -15.60
CA PHE A 118 -20.47 -66.16 -16.06
C PHE A 118 -21.55 -65.24 -15.46
N GLU A 119 -21.49 -64.96 -14.16
CA GLU A 119 -22.44 -64.05 -13.50
C GLU A 119 -22.37 -62.63 -14.06
N PHE A 120 -21.15 -62.12 -14.29
CA PHE A 120 -20.95 -60.79 -14.85
C PHE A 120 -21.42 -60.68 -16.31
N GLU A 121 -21.13 -61.69 -17.14
CA GLU A 121 -21.63 -61.75 -18.52
C GLU A 121 -23.16 -61.79 -18.57
N SER A 122 -23.79 -62.54 -17.65
CA SER A 122 -25.25 -62.58 -17.52
C SER A 122 -25.83 -61.23 -17.11
N ARG A 123 -25.19 -60.54 -16.15
CA ARG A 123 -25.63 -59.22 -15.67
C ARG A 123 -25.47 -58.13 -16.72
N THR A 124 -24.35 -58.12 -17.44
CA THR A 124 -24.12 -57.16 -18.54
C THR A 124 -25.09 -57.38 -19.71
N THR A 125 -25.41 -58.63 -20.03
CA THR A 125 -26.43 -58.97 -21.05
C THR A 125 -27.82 -58.48 -20.62
N THR A 126 -28.16 -58.66 -19.34
CA THR A 126 -29.41 -58.15 -18.75
C THR A 126 -29.48 -56.61 -18.82
N LEU A 127 -28.38 -55.93 -18.50
CA LEU A 127 -28.27 -54.48 -18.57
C LEU A 127 -28.39 -53.94 -19.99
N MET A 128 -27.75 -54.58 -20.98
CA MET A 128 -27.90 -54.19 -22.39
C MET A 128 -29.34 -54.37 -22.87
N THR A 129 -30.04 -55.40 -22.40
CA THR A 129 -31.48 -55.59 -22.69
C THR A 129 -32.32 -54.46 -22.08
N LEU A 130 -31.97 -54.02 -20.86
CA LEU A 130 -32.63 -52.89 -20.20
C LEU A 130 -32.36 -51.57 -20.92
N VAL A 131 -31.13 -51.32 -21.37
CA VAL A 131 -30.78 -50.16 -22.22
C VAL A 131 -31.64 -50.14 -23.49
N ALA A 132 -31.70 -51.25 -24.23
CA ALA A 132 -32.53 -51.34 -25.44
C ALA A 132 -34.02 -51.10 -25.15
N THR A 133 -34.51 -51.57 -23.99
CA THR A 133 -35.89 -51.32 -23.54
C THR A 133 -36.12 -49.83 -23.27
N VAL A 134 -35.21 -49.17 -22.57
CA VAL A 134 -35.29 -47.73 -22.28
C VAL A 134 -35.21 -46.92 -23.57
N GLU A 135 -34.35 -47.29 -24.52
CA GLU A 135 -34.25 -46.65 -25.82
C GLU A 135 -35.53 -46.79 -26.64
N GLN A 136 -36.13 -47.98 -26.67
CA GLN A 136 -37.40 -48.20 -27.34
C GLN A 136 -38.50 -47.32 -26.72
N ARG A 137 -38.54 -47.21 -25.39
CA ARG A 137 -39.47 -46.34 -24.66
C ARG A 137 -39.23 -44.87 -24.96
N LEU A 138 -37.97 -44.42 -24.97
CA LEU A 138 -37.61 -43.07 -25.39
C LEU A 138 -38.08 -42.81 -26.82
N GLN A 139 -37.77 -43.67 -27.78
CA GLN A 139 -38.15 -43.48 -29.18
C GLN A 139 -39.66 -43.48 -29.38
N LYS A 140 -40.38 -44.31 -28.62
CA LYS A 140 -41.85 -44.30 -28.60
C LYS A 140 -42.38 -42.98 -28.05
N TRP A 141 -41.82 -42.53 -26.93
CA TRP A 141 -42.17 -41.25 -26.30
C TRP A 141 -41.85 -40.06 -27.22
N GLN A 142 -40.65 -40.01 -27.81
CA GLN A 142 -40.23 -38.99 -28.77
C GLN A 142 -41.17 -38.91 -29.97
N ARG A 143 -41.47 -40.04 -30.62
CA ARG A 143 -42.44 -40.07 -31.73
C ARG A 143 -43.82 -39.58 -31.33
N ARG A 144 -44.27 -39.96 -30.13
CA ARG A 144 -45.54 -39.46 -29.59
C ARG A 144 -45.49 -37.95 -29.37
N VAL A 145 -44.43 -37.44 -28.72
CA VAL A 145 -44.25 -36.02 -28.45
C VAL A 145 -44.07 -35.19 -29.73
N GLU A 146 -43.36 -35.69 -30.74
CA GLU A 146 -43.18 -35.01 -32.03
C GLU A 146 -44.47 -34.95 -32.85
N SER A 147 -45.33 -35.95 -32.72
CA SER A 147 -46.65 -35.97 -33.38
C SER A 147 -47.71 -35.18 -32.61
N LEU A 148 -47.55 -35.00 -31.28
CA LEU A 148 -48.49 -34.24 -30.44
C LEU A 148 -48.81 -32.84 -31.00
N PRO A 149 -47.85 -31.97 -31.36
CA PRO A 149 -48.08 -30.59 -31.78
C PRO A 149 -49.19 -30.38 -32.80
N ASP A 150 -49.32 -31.29 -33.76
CA ASP A 150 -50.25 -31.19 -34.88
C ASP A 150 -51.37 -32.25 -34.83
N SER A 151 -51.29 -33.21 -33.90
CA SER A 151 -52.29 -34.27 -33.73
C SER A 151 -53.59 -33.78 -33.07
N ASN A 152 -54.64 -34.58 -33.22
CA ASN A 152 -55.89 -34.38 -32.47
C ASN A 152 -55.69 -34.52 -30.96
N GLU A 153 -54.71 -35.32 -30.52
CA GLU A 153 -54.36 -35.47 -29.11
C GLU A 153 -53.74 -34.17 -28.57
N GLY A 154 -52.84 -33.52 -29.32
CA GLY A 154 -52.31 -32.21 -28.96
C GLY A 154 -53.38 -31.13 -28.88
N ARG A 155 -54.36 -31.13 -29.79
CA ARG A 155 -55.51 -30.20 -29.72
C ARG A 155 -56.35 -30.37 -28.45
N ARG A 156 -56.46 -31.60 -27.93
CA ARG A 156 -57.15 -31.87 -26.65
C ARG A 156 -56.34 -31.38 -25.46
N LEU A 157 -55.02 -31.44 -25.53
CA LEU A 157 -54.15 -30.96 -24.44
C LEU A 157 -54.24 -29.44 -24.28
N VAL A 158 -54.36 -28.68 -25.38
CA VAL A 158 -54.49 -27.21 -25.39
C VAL A 158 -55.73 -26.70 -24.64
N SER A 159 -56.84 -27.45 -24.66
CA SER A 159 -58.08 -27.02 -24.00
C SER A 159 -58.09 -27.27 -22.49
N SER A 160 -57.05 -27.91 -21.95
CA SER A 160 -56.94 -28.23 -20.53
C SER A 160 -55.86 -27.35 -19.86
N ALA A 161 -56.07 -26.94 -18.61
CA ALA A 161 -55.10 -26.14 -17.82
C ALA A 161 -53.76 -26.86 -17.51
N HIS A 162 -53.45 -27.96 -18.22
CA HIS A 162 -52.31 -28.84 -17.98
C HIS A 162 -51.09 -28.54 -18.88
N GLU A 163 -51.19 -27.53 -19.77
CA GLU A 163 -50.10 -27.08 -20.64
C GLU A 163 -48.79 -26.83 -19.87
N ALA A 164 -48.85 -26.21 -18.69
CA ALA A 164 -47.66 -25.92 -17.87
C ALA A 164 -46.96 -27.17 -17.31
N ARG A 165 -47.69 -28.25 -17.04
CA ARG A 165 -47.14 -29.51 -16.49
C ARG A 165 -46.48 -30.34 -17.59
N PHE A 166 -47.08 -30.39 -18.77
CA PHE A 166 -46.53 -31.08 -19.93
C PHE A 166 -45.21 -30.43 -20.41
N VAL A 167 -45.15 -29.09 -20.43
CA VAL A 167 -43.92 -28.33 -20.75
C VAL A 167 -42.80 -28.58 -19.74
N LEU A 168 -43.10 -28.64 -18.44
CA LEU A 168 -42.09 -28.98 -17.42
C LEU A 168 -41.55 -30.40 -17.65
N SER A 169 -42.39 -31.37 -17.97
CA SER A 169 -41.93 -32.74 -18.26
C SER A 169 -41.07 -32.83 -19.52
N GLN A 170 -41.35 -32.06 -20.57
CA GLN A 170 -40.56 -32.05 -21.80
C GLN A 170 -39.14 -31.48 -21.57
N LYS A 171 -39.01 -30.36 -20.83
CA LYS A 171 -37.70 -29.78 -20.45
C LYS A 171 -36.89 -30.65 -19.47
N THR A 172 -37.57 -31.48 -18.68
CA THR A 172 -36.88 -32.38 -17.73
C THR A 172 -36.30 -33.61 -18.45
N LEU A 173 -36.85 -33.97 -19.62
CA LEU A 173 -36.41 -35.10 -20.45
C LEU A 173 -35.23 -34.77 -21.36
N GLU A 174 -35.11 -33.54 -21.86
CA GLU A 174 -33.91 -33.05 -22.56
C GLU A 174 -32.62 -33.23 -21.74
N LYS A 175 -32.75 -33.38 -20.41
CA LYS A 175 -31.64 -33.61 -19.48
C LYS A 175 -31.29 -35.07 -19.23
N THR A 176 -32.03 -36.04 -19.77
CA THR A 176 -31.69 -37.48 -19.60
C THR A 176 -30.70 -37.89 -20.70
N ASP A 177 -29.41 -37.88 -20.38
CA ASP A 177 -28.32 -38.19 -21.31
C ASP A 177 -28.19 -39.72 -21.53
N LEU A 178 -29.03 -40.24 -22.42
CA LEU A 178 -29.06 -41.66 -22.76
C LEU A 178 -27.80 -42.11 -23.51
N ASP A 179 -27.12 -41.18 -24.20
CA ASP A 179 -25.85 -41.46 -24.86
C ASP A 179 -24.73 -41.69 -23.84
N HIS A 180 -24.69 -40.90 -22.76
CA HIS A 180 -23.77 -41.11 -21.63
C HIS A 180 -24.00 -42.47 -20.94
N LEU A 181 -25.26 -42.88 -20.75
CA LEU A 181 -25.60 -44.18 -20.15
C LEU A 181 -25.18 -45.36 -21.04
N ARG A 182 -25.42 -45.28 -22.35
CA ARG A 182 -25.00 -46.30 -23.32
C ARG A 182 -23.48 -46.43 -23.40
N ALA A 183 -22.77 -45.30 -23.41
CA ALA A 183 -21.31 -45.27 -23.37
C ALA A 183 -20.76 -45.93 -22.10
N SER A 184 -21.39 -45.68 -20.95
CA SER A 184 -21.00 -46.25 -19.66
C SER A 184 -21.13 -47.78 -19.63
N VAL A 185 -22.25 -48.34 -20.08
CA VAL A 185 -22.46 -49.81 -20.13
C VAL A 185 -21.52 -50.49 -21.12
N THR A 186 -21.28 -49.86 -22.28
CA THR A 186 -20.37 -50.39 -23.31
C THR A 186 -18.92 -50.40 -22.81
N LYS A 187 -18.50 -49.34 -22.10
CA LYS A 187 -17.17 -49.23 -21.51
C LYS A 187 -16.93 -50.33 -20.47
N VAL A 188 -17.88 -50.58 -19.57
CA VAL A 188 -17.74 -51.66 -18.57
C VAL A 188 -17.64 -53.03 -19.23
N ARG A 189 -18.42 -53.29 -20.28
CA ARG A 189 -18.32 -54.53 -21.06
C ARG A 189 -16.96 -54.70 -21.75
N GLN A 190 -16.40 -53.63 -22.29
CA GLN A 190 -15.07 -53.64 -22.94
C GLN A 190 -13.94 -53.83 -21.93
N THR A 191 -13.97 -53.13 -20.78
CA THR A 191 -13.01 -53.30 -19.70
C THR A 191 -12.98 -54.74 -19.19
N TYR A 192 -14.15 -55.37 -19.10
CA TYR A 192 -14.27 -56.76 -18.69
C TYR A 192 -13.72 -57.76 -19.71
N ALA A 193 -14.04 -57.57 -21.00
CA ALA A 193 -13.54 -58.42 -22.08
C ALA A 193 -12.01 -58.35 -22.26
N GLN A 194 -11.36 -57.29 -21.76
CA GLN A 194 -9.92 -57.06 -21.84
C GLN A 194 -9.16 -57.44 -20.56
N ALA A 195 -9.86 -57.76 -19.46
CA ALA A 195 -9.22 -58.10 -18.19
C ALA A 195 -8.63 -59.52 -18.23
N VAL A 196 -7.32 -59.61 -18.48
CA VAL A 196 -6.53 -60.87 -18.40
C VAL A 196 -5.82 -60.99 -17.03
N THR A 197 -6.05 -60.05 -16.10
CA THR A 197 -5.34 -59.96 -14.80
C THR A 197 -6.29 -60.06 -13.60
N PRO A 198 -5.79 -60.49 -12.42
CA PRO A 198 -6.65 -60.89 -11.34
C PRO A 198 -7.29 -59.71 -10.58
N PHE A 199 -8.60 -59.55 -10.78
CA PHE A 199 -9.66 -59.42 -9.76
C PHE A 199 -9.61 -58.38 -8.64
N SER A 200 -8.70 -57.40 -8.63
CA SER A 200 -8.72 -56.33 -7.61
C SER A 200 -9.80 -55.27 -7.84
N ASP A 201 -10.32 -55.11 -9.06
CA ASP A 201 -11.29 -54.06 -9.42
C ASP A 201 -12.73 -54.53 -9.66
N LEU A 202 -13.03 -55.83 -9.49
CA LEU A 202 -14.38 -56.37 -9.72
C LEU A 202 -15.47 -55.70 -8.90
N LYS A 203 -15.16 -55.37 -7.64
CA LYS A 203 -16.13 -54.73 -6.75
C LYS A 203 -16.50 -53.34 -7.28
N THR A 204 -15.50 -52.59 -7.72
CA THR A 204 -15.68 -51.26 -8.31
C THR A 204 -16.52 -51.32 -9.58
N ASP A 205 -16.34 -52.36 -10.40
CA ASP A 205 -17.10 -52.53 -11.64
C ASP A 205 -18.51 -53.09 -11.41
N ASP A 206 -18.71 -53.96 -10.41
CA ASP A 206 -20.03 -54.43 -10.00
C ASP A 206 -20.88 -53.31 -9.37
N ASP A 207 -20.25 -52.43 -8.57
CA ASP A 207 -20.90 -51.23 -8.02
C ASP A 207 -21.34 -50.28 -9.15
N LYS A 208 -20.51 -50.09 -10.20
CA LYS A 208 -20.87 -49.30 -11.39
C LYS A 208 -22.02 -49.94 -12.17
N LEU A 209 -22.01 -51.26 -12.38
CA LEU A 209 -23.11 -51.96 -13.04
C LEU A 209 -24.41 -51.84 -12.25
N THR A 210 -24.35 -51.96 -10.92
CA THR A 210 -25.51 -51.80 -10.04
C THR A 210 -26.08 -50.39 -10.10
N ALA A 211 -25.23 -49.37 -10.10
CA ALA A 211 -25.66 -47.98 -10.23
C ALA A 211 -26.31 -47.72 -11.60
N ALA A 212 -25.72 -48.21 -12.69
CA ALA A 212 -26.29 -48.12 -14.03
C ALA A 212 -27.64 -48.85 -14.13
N GLU A 213 -27.77 -50.02 -13.49
CA GLU A 213 -29.03 -50.77 -13.42
C GLU A 213 -30.14 -49.99 -12.74
N ALA A 214 -29.84 -49.38 -11.59
CA ALA A 214 -30.79 -48.56 -10.84
C ALA A 214 -31.21 -47.31 -11.64
N GLU A 215 -30.26 -46.65 -12.31
CA GLU A 215 -30.53 -45.48 -13.13
C GLU A 215 -31.40 -45.82 -14.35
N LEU A 216 -31.11 -46.93 -15.04
CA LEU A 216 -31.91 -47.41 -16.17
C LEU A 216 -33.32 -47.82 -15.75
N ARG A 217 -33.49 -48.49 -14.61
CA ARG A 217 -34.83 -48.80 -14.07
C ARG A 217 -35.60 -47.54 -13.69
N SER A 218 -34.93 -46.56 -13.09
CA SER A 218 -35.51 -45.25 -12.76
C SER A 218 -35.95 -44.50 -14.02
N ALA A 219 -35.11 -44.49 -15.06
CA ALA A 219 -35.46 -43.92 -16.37
C ALA A 219 -36.65 -44.63 -17.00
N ALA A 220 -36.65 -45.97 -17.02
CA ALA A 220 -37.75 -46.78 -17.54
C ALA A 220 -39.09 -46.46 -16.83
N ALA A 221 -39.07 -46.37 -15.50
CA ALA A 221 -40.24 -46.03 -14.69
C ALA A 221 -40.71 -44.58 -14.92
N LYS A 222 -39.79 -43.63 -15.14
CA LYS A 222 -40.14 -42.25 -15.52
C LYS A 222 -40.86 -42.19 -16.86
N PHE A 223 -40.40 -42.95 -17.87
CA PHE A 223 -41.09 -43.02 -19.16
C PHE A 223 -42.50 -43.61 -19.02
N ASP A 224 -42.69 -44.68 -18.24
CA ASP A 224 -44.01 -45.26 -18.00
C ASP A 224 -44.93 -44.27 -17.26
N ALA A 225 -44.40 -43.56 -16.26
CA ALA A 225 -45.15 -42.56 -15.52
C ALA A 225 -45.55 -41.37 -16.41
N LEU A 226 -44.70 -40.98 -17.36
CA LEU A 226 -44.98 -39.93 -18.33
C LEU A 226 -46.00 -40.36 -19.37
N GLU A 227 -45.91 -41.59 -19.89
CA GLU A 227 -46.95 -42.16 -20.76
C GLU A 227 -48.29 -42.20 -20.05
N THR A 228 -48.32 -42.70 -18.81
CA THR A 228 -49.52 -42.75 -17.98
C THR A 228 -50.08 -41.36 -17.68
N ALA A 229 -49.21 -40.40 -17.37
CA ALA A 229 -49.63 -39.01 -17.14
C ALA A 229 -50.22 -38.41 -18.42
N LEU A 230 -49.59 -38.61 -19.57
CA LEU A 230 -50.09 -38.13 -20.86
C LEU A 230 -51.45 -38.77 -21.21
N ASP A 231 -51.60 -40.08 -20.98
CA ASP A 231 -52.87 -40.79 -21.16
C ASP A 231 -53.96 -40.23 -20.24
N ASN A 232 -53.63 -39.96 -18.98
CA ASN A 232 -54.55 -39.36 -17.99
C ASN A 232 -54.91 -37.90 -18.30
N LEU A 233 -54.03 -37.17 -19.00
CA LEU A 233 -54.25 -35.81 -19.46
C LEU A 233 -55.08 -35.74 -20.75
N SER A 234 -55.35 -36.89 -21.39
CA SER A 234 -56.18 -37.01 -22.59
C SER A 234 -57.58 -37.62 -22.32
N PRO A 235 -58.34 -37.23 -21.27
CA PRO A 235 -59.63 -37.85 -21.04
C PRO A 235 -60.66 -37.32 -22.04
N ASN A 236 -61.26 -38.21 -22.84
CA ASN A 236 -62.55 -38.17 -23.56
C ASN A 236 -63.11 -36.86 -24.17
N ALA A 237 -62.37 -35.76 -24.16
CA ALA A 237 -62.75 -34.52 -24.78
C ALA A 237 -62.75 -34.74 -26.29
N GLN A 238 -63.92 -34.61 -26.91
CA GLN A 238 -63.97 -34.65 -28.37
C GLN A 238 -63.11 -33.51 -28.90
N PRO A 239 -62.16 -33.79 -29.80
CA PRO A 239 -61.37 -32.74 -30.41
C PRO A 239 -62.34 -31.91 -31.25
N THR A 240 -62.59 -30.68 -30.85
CA THR A 240 -63.25 -29.72 -31.73
C THR A 240 -62.33 -29.54 -32.93
N SER A 241 -62.80 -29.86 -34.15
CA SER A 241 -62.00 -29.78 -35.39
C SER A 241 -61.36 -28.41 -35.61
N ASP A 242 -61.95 -27.39 -34.99
CA ASP A 242 -61.62 -25.98 -35.18
C ASP A 242 -60.73 -25.41 -34.05
N GLY A 243 -60.35 -26.22 -33.07
CA GLY A 243 -59.48 -25.78 -31.96
C GLY A 243 -58.03 -25.52 -32.40
N PRO A 244 -57.32 -24.55 -31.79
CA PRO A 244 -55.92 -24.28 -32.08
C PRO A 244 -55.04 -25.49 -31.80
N THR A 245 -54.05 -25.73 -32.67
CA THR A 245 -53.04 -26.76 -32.43
C THR A 245 -52.11 -26.34 -31.29
N LEU A 246 -51.52 -27.31 -30.61
CA LEU A 246 -50.55 -27.10 -29.52
C LEU A 246 -49.38 -26.22 -30.00
N ARG A 247 -48.94 -26.40 -31.25
CA ARG A 247 -47.94 -25.51 -31.88
C ARG A 247 -48.36 -24.05 -31.91
N LYS A 248 -49.64 -23.75 -32.21
CA LYS A 248 -50.16 -22.38 -32.26
C LYS A 248 -50.32 -21.78 -30.87
N ALA A 249 -50.76 -22.56 -29.89
CA ALA A 249 -50.84 -22.14 -28.49
C ALA A 249 -49.46 -21.75 -27.94
N PHE A 250 -48.42 -22.55 -28.24
CA PHE A 250 -47.04 -22.22 -27.87
C PHE A 250 -46.51 -20.98 -28.57
N ALA A 251 -46.72 -20.84 -29.87
CA ALA A 251 -46.30 -19.64 -30.59
C ALA A 251 -46.94 -18.36 -30.02
N ALA A 252 -48.20 -18.45 -29.54
CA ALA A 252 -48.87 -17.33 -28.87
C ALA A 252 -48.29 -17.04 -27.49
N LEU A 253 -47.98 -18.07 -26.69
CA LEU A 253 -47.32 -17.93 -25.39
C LEU A 253 -45.92 -17.31 -25.52
N ASP A 254 -45.12 -17.78 -26.47
CA ASP A 254 -43.77 -17.27 -26.75
C ASP A 254 -43.82 -15.82 -27.24
N ALA A 255 -44.81 -15.47 -28.07
CA ALA A 255 -45.01 -14.10 -28.53
C ALA A 255 -45.38 -13.16 -27.36
N GLU A 256 -46.25 -13.59 -26.44
CA GLU A 256 -46.62 -12.80 -25.26
C GLU A 256 -45.46 -12.68 -24.27
N ALA A 257 -44.72 -13.77 -24.04
CA ALA A 257 -43.50 -13.75 -23.22
C ALA A 257 -42.46 -12.79 -23.82
N ALA A 258 -42.20 -12.85 -25.12
CA ALA A 258 -41.29 -11.95 -25.82
C ALA A 258 -41.73 -10.48 -25.73
N LYS A 259 -43.05 -10.22 -25.79
CA LYS A 259 -43.61 -8.88 -25.59
C LYS A 259 -43.38 -8.37 -24.17
N SER A 260 -43.61 -9.21 -23.15
CA SER A 260 -43.35 -8.84 -21.75
C SER A 260 -41.87 -8.55 -21.49
N VAL A 261 -40.96 -9.37 -22.06
CA VAL A 261 -39.51 -9.19 -21.94
C VAL A 261 -39.08 -7.89 -22.62
N ARG A 262 -39.61 -7.58 -23.81
CA ARG A 262 -39.34 -6.30 -24.49
C ARG A 262 -39.81 -5.11 -23.68
N GLN A 263 -41.02 -5.16 -23.10
CA GLN A 263 -41.53 -4.10 -22.24
C GLN A 263 -40.64 -3.90 -21.01
N ALA A 264 -40.28 -4.98 -20.31
CA ALA A 264 -39.37 -4.91 -19.17
C ALA A 264 -37.99 -4.34 -19.56
N ALA A 265 -37.45 -4.73 -20.72
CA ALA A 265 -36.19 -4.19 -21.23
C ALA A 265 -36.28 -2.68 -21.52
N THR A 266 -37.37 -2.22 -22.15
CA THR A 266 -37.57 -0.78 -22.40
C THR A 266 -37.74 0.02 -21.11
N GLU A 267 -38.48 -0.50 -20.12
CA GLU A 267 -38.61 0.16 -18.82
C GLU A 267 -37.26 0.24 -18.09
N GLN A 268 -36.44 -0.81 -18.18
CA GLN A 268 -35.11 -0.83 -17.60
C GLN A 268 -34.18 0.17 -18.30
N GLU A 269 -34.25 0.27 -19.62
CA GLU A 269 -33.47 1.25 -20.40
C GLU A 269 -33.82 2.69 -20.00
N VAL A 270 -35.12 3.02 -19.89
CA VAL A 270 -35.57 4.34 -19.44
C VAL A 270 -35.12 4.64 -18.01
N LYS A 271 -35.18 3.66 -17.10
CA LYS A 271 -34.67 3.79 -15.73
C LYS A 271 -33.14 4.04 -15.70
N LEU A 272 -32.38 3.39 -16.58
CA LEU A 272 -30.95 3.61 -16.68
C LEU A 272 -30.62 4.98 -17.27
N GLN A 273 -31.30 5.38 -18.35
CA GLN A 273 -31.09 6.70 -18.98
C GLN A 273 -31.40 7.85 -18.00
N THR A 274 -32.48 7.74 -17.22
CA THR A 274 -32.83 8.75 -16.21
C THR A 274 -31.82 8.82 -15.07
N ARG A 275 -31.28 7.67 -14.61
CA ARG A 275 -30.18 7.65 -13.62
C ARG A 275 -28.91 8.31 -14.17
N PHE A 276 -28.49 7.94 -15.38
CA PHE A 276 -27.31 8.55 -16.01
C PHE A 276 -27.47 10.06 -16.21
N ALA A 277 -28.66 10.52 -16.62
CA ALA A 277 -28.92 11.96 -16.75
C ALA A 277 -28.82 12.70 -15.41
N ALA A 278 -29.30 12.09 -14.32
CA ALA A 278 -29.18 12.65 -12.97
C ALA A 278 -27.72 12.67 -12.48
N GLU A 279 -26.96 11.60 -12.72
CA GLU A 279 -25.53 11.52 -12.39
C GLU A 279 -24.70 12.55 -13.14
N ILE A 280 -24.94 12.73 -14.44
CA ILE A 280 -24.26 13.75 -15.26
C ILE A 280 -24.58 15.15 -14.73
N LYS A 281 -25.82 15.41 -14.31
CA LYS A 281 -26.20 16.70 -13.75
C LYS A 281 -25.49 16.96 -12.42
N ALA A 282 -25.49 15.99 -11.51
CA ALA A 282 -24.79 16.10 -10.22
C ALA A 282 -23.29 16.33 -10.41
N ALA A 283 -22.65 15.56 -11.31
CA ALA A 283 -21.22 15.71 -11.60
C ALA A 283 -20.86 17.10 -12.18
N LYS A 284 -21.77 17.73 -12.95
CA LYS A 284 -21.57 19.09 -13.45
C LYS A 284 -21.65 20.13 -12.33
N GLU A 285 -22.60 19.97 -11.40
CA GLU A 285 -22.72 20.85 -10.23
C GLU A 285 -21.46 20.74 -9.35
N ASP A 286 -20.98 19.52 -9.09
CA ASP A 286 -19.74 19.28 -8.35
C ASP A 286 -18.52 19.92 -9.03
N LEU A 287 -18.39 19.79 -10.35
CA LEU A 287 -17.28 20.42 -11.10
C LEU A 287 -17.30 21.95 -10.99
N GLU A 288 -18.48 22.58 -11.03
CA GLU A 288 -18.59 24.04 -10.90
C GLU A 288 -18.21 24.50 -9.49
N THR A 289 -18.63 23.77 -8.44
CA THR A 289 -18.20 24.07 -7.08
C THR A 289 -16.69 23.92 -6.89
N LEU A 290 -16.10 22.85 -7.46
CA LEU A 290 -14.67 22.60 -7.37
C LEU A 290 -13.87 23.68 -8.09
N ARG A 291 -14.37 24.16 -9.23
CA ARG A 291 -13.77 25.27 -9.98
C ARG A 291 -13.80 26.56 -9.17
N SER A 292 -14.94 26.89 -8.55
CA SER A 292 -15.04 28.06 -7.67
C SER A 292 -14.08 27.98 -6.48
N HIS A 293 -13.93 26.79 -5.87
CA HIS A 293 -12.94 26.58 -4.81
C HIS A 293 -11.50 26.76 -5.29
N ALA A 294 -11.16 26.27 -6.48
CA ALA A 294 -9.85 26.45 -7.07
C ALA A 294 -9.54 27.93 -7.35
N ASP A 295 -10.49 28.68 -7.90
CA ASP A 295 -10.34 30.11 -8.19
C ASP A 295 -10.16 30.94 -6.89
N ASN A 296 -10.92 30.60 -5.84
CA ASN A 296 -10.77 31.21 -4.52
C ASN A 296 -9.41 30.90 -3.89
N ALA A 297 -8.96 29.64 -3.95
CA ALA A 297 -7.65 29.24 -3.44
C ALA A 297 -6.50 29.95 -4.19
N GLN A 298 -6.62 30.10 -5.51
CA GLN A 298 -5.64 30.81 -6.32
C GLN A 298 -5.55 32.30 -5.96
N SER A 299 -6.71 32.92 -5.67
CA SER A 299 -6.78 34.32 -5.24
C SER A 299 -6.13 34.52 -3.86
N GLU A 300 -6.39 33.62 -2.91
CA GLU A 300 -5.75 33.64 -1.59
C GLU A 300 -4.23 33.42 -1.67
N LEU A 301 -3.76 32.49 -2.51
CA LEU A 301 -2.32 32.30 -2.73
C LEU A 301 -1.66 33.58 -3.26
N THR A 302 -2.28 34.23 -4.24
CA THR A 302 -1.77 35.49 -4.80
C THR A 302 -1.73 36.59 -3.74
N ARG A 303 -2.76 36.67 -2.88
CA ARG A 303 -2.79 37.59 -1.74
C ARG A 303 -1.65 37.32 -0.75
N ILE A 304 -1.46 36.07 -0.33
CA ILE A 304 -0.40 35.67 0.60
C ILE A 304 0.99 35.97 0.01
N GLU A 305 1.20 35.70 -1.28
CA GLU A 305 2.47 36.01 -1.95
C GLU A 305 2.77 37.51 -1.95
N THR A 306 1.77 38.35 -2.23
CA THR A 306 1.96 39.81 -2.22
C THR A 306 2.22 40.35 -0.82
N GLU A 307 1.49 39.89 0.20
CA GLU A 307 1.73 40.24 1.60
C GLU A 307 3.12 39.80 2.08
N SER A 308 3.55 38.59 1.69
CA SER A 308 4.89 38.06 1.99
C SER A 308 6.00 38.90 1.37
N LYS A 309 5.86 39.27 0.09
CA LYS A 309 6.82 40.15 -0.60
C LYS A 309 6.91 41.52 0.06
N GLN A 310 5.78 42.09 0.49
CA GLN A 310 5.75 43.37 1.20
C GLN A 310 6.48 43.28 2.55
N LYS A 311 6.15 42.27 3.37
CA LYS A 311 6.82 42.05 4.67
C LYS A 311 8.33 41.84 4.53
N LEU A 312 8.76 41.10 3.51
CA LEU A 312 10.18 40.89 3.24
C LEU A 312 10.88 42.20 2.83
N ALA A 313 10.22 43.01 1.99
CA ALA A 313 10.73 44.33 1.61
C ALA A 313 10.86 45.25 2.83
N GLU A 314 9.86 45.30 3.71
CA GLU A 314 9.89 46.09 4.94
C GLU A 314 11.01 45.63 5.89
N ALA A 315 11.14 44.32 6.12
CA ALA A 315 12.18 43.76 6.96
C ALA A 315 13.58 44.04 6.40
N SER A 316 13.75 43.94 5.07
CA SER A 316 15.03 44.28 4.42
C SER A 316 15.39 45.75 4.60
N LYS A 317 14.41 46.66 4.47
CA LYS A 317 14.59 48.10 4.69
C LYS A 317 14.98 48.42 6.13
N GLN A 318 14.29 47.82 7.11
CA GLN A 318 14.63 47.99 8.54
C GLN A 318 16.07 47.51 8.82
N ARG A 319 16.47 46.37 8.25
CA ARG A 319 17.83 45.87 8.39
C ARG A 319 18.86 46.84 7.81
N THR A 320 18.61 47.39 6.62
CA THR A 320 19.53 48.36 6.01
C THR A 320 19.61 49.66 6.82
N ASP A 321 18.50 50.14 7.36
CA ASP A 321 18.45 51.35 8.17
C ASP A 321 19.22 51.16 9.48
N LEU A 322 19.06 50.01 10.16
CA LEU A 322 19.83 49.66 11.36
C LEU A 322 21.33 49.56 11.07
N LEU A 323 21.73 48.94 9.96
CA LEU A 323 23.14 48.86 9.56
C LEU A 323 23.72 50.24 9.28
N ARG A 324 22.95 51.13 8.63
CA ARG A 324 23.35 52.51 8.38
C ARG A 324 23.50 53.29 9.69
N GLU A 325 22.55 53.15 10.61
CA GLU A 325 22.61 53.80 11.92
C GLU A 325 23.82 53.32 12.73
N LEU A 326 24.07 52.01 12.80
CA LEU A 326 25.24 51.44 13.47
C LEU A 326 26.55 51.92 12.84
N THR A 327 26.61 51.98 11.51
CA THR A 327 27.78 52.49 10.78
C THR A 327 28.02 53.96 11.09
N GLN A 328 26.96 54.77 11.13
CA GLN A 328 27.07 56.19 11.48
C GLN A 328 27.54 56.37 12.93
N LYS A 329 26.99 55.61 13.87
CA LYS A 329 27.41 55.63 15.28
C LYS A 329 28.89 55.28 15.44
N ARG A 330 29.38 54.26 14.73
CA ARG A 330 30.81 53.89 14.71
C ARG A 330 31.68 55.01 14.15
N LEU A 331 31.27 55.61 13.04
CA LEU A 331 31.99 56.72 12.41
C LEU A 331 32.05 57.95 13.33
N ASP A 332 30.94 58.30 13.98
CA ASP A 332 30.88 59.41 14.94
C ASP A 332 31.74 59.12 16.18
N ALA A 333 31.69 57.90 16.71
CA ALA A 333 32.52 57.48 17.85
C ALA A 333 34.01 57.55 17.51
N ARG A 334 34.38 57.08 16.32
CA ARG A 334 35.75 57.19 15.79
C ARG A 334 36.18 58.64 15.64
N LYS A 335 35.36 59.50 15.04
CA LYS A 335 35.68 60.93 14.89
C LYS A 335 35.93 61.61 16.24
N ARG A 336 35.05 61.38 17.22
CA ARG A 336 35.24 61.92 18.59
C ARG A 336 36.50 61.39 19.26
N MET A 337 36.83 60.11 19.05
CA MET A 337 38.10 59.54 19.52
C MET A 337 39.28 60.25 18.84
N GLU A 338 39.28 60.41 17.50
CA GLU A 338 40.38 61.04 16.75
C GLU A 338 40.59 62.50 17.19
N GLU A 339 39.51 63.23 17.49
CA GLU A 339 39.55 64.61 18.01
C GLU A 339 40.17 64.69 19.42
N ALA A 340 39.83 63.74 20.31
CA ALA A 340 40.29 63.76 21.70
C ALA A 340 41.66 63.07 21.91
N LEU A 341 42.06 62.16 21.00
CA LEU A 341 43.29 61.38 21.11
C LEU A 341 44.58 62.21 21.30
N PRO A 342 44.78 63.37 20.65
CA PRO A 342 46.02 64.15 20.81
C PRO A 342 46.32 64.54 22.25
N GLU A 343 45.29 64.87 23.06
CA GLU A 343 45.45 65.21 24.48
C GLU A 343 45.95 64.03 25.32
N PHE A 344 45.53 62.81 24.95
CA PHE A 344 45.82 61.60 25.71
C PHE A 344 46.99 60.78 25.15
N ARG A 345 47.49 61.09 23.96
CA ARG A 345 48.42 60.25 23.21
C ARG A 345 49.67 59.86 23.99
N GLU A 346 50.31 60.83 24.66
CA GLU A 346 51.52 60.56 25.44
C GLU A 346 51.23 59.77 26.72
N ARG A 347 50.10 60.08 27.37
CA ARG A 347 49.64 59.37 28.57
C ARG A 347 49.24 57.93 28.26
N LEU A 348 48.68 57.69 27.08
CA LEU A 348 48.28 56.36 26.62
C LEU A 348 49.43 55.55 26.01
N SER A 349 50.67 56.07 25.99
CA SER A 349 51.81 55.36 25.40
C SER A 349 51.99 53.92 25.89
N PRO A 350 51.78 53.60 27.19
CA PRO A 350 51.86 52.23 27.69
C PRO A 350 50.75 51.30 27.20
N PHE A 351 49.68 51.81 26.59
CA PHE A 351 48.58 50.99 26.07
C PHE A 351 48.63 50.88 24.56
N LEU A 352 49.07 51.96 23.89
CA LEU A 352 49.12 52.06 22.43
C LEU A 352 50.31 51.34 21.80
N LYS A 353 51.42 51.17 22.53
CA LYS A 353 52.63 50.54 21.99
C LYS A 353 52.51 49.02 21.99
N SER A 354 52.87 48.43 20.86
CA SER A 354 52.91 46.99 20.69
C SER A 354 53.94 46.34 21.63
N SER A 355 53.55 45.21 22.22
CA SER A 355 54.38 44.40 23.09
C SER A 355 53.95 42.93 23.01
N TYR A 356 54.87 42.02 23.31
CA TYR A 356 54.60 40.58 23.39
C TYR A 356 53.97 40.17 24.72
N ARG A 357 53.37 41.11 25.47
CA ARG A 357 52.79 40.83 26.79
C ARG A 357 51.42 41.46 26.96
N GLN A 358 50.42 40.67 27.32
CA GLN A 358 49.06 41.14 27.54
C GLN A 358 48.63 40.95 29.01
N PRO A 359 47.74 41.81 29.53
CA PRO A 359 47.21 41.62 30.87
C PRO A 359 46.31 40.37 30.93
N ASP A 360 46.62 39.44 31.82
CA ASP A 360 45.91 38.16 31.95
C ASP A 360 44.95 38.11 33.15
N GLY A 361 45.18 38.97 34.15
CA GLY A 361 44.39 39.03 35.39
C GLY A 361 45.28 39.18 36.62
N GLY A 362 44.75 39.73 37.70
CA GLY A 362 45.48 39.82 38.98
C GLY A 362 46.79 40.62 38.93
N GLY A 363 46.94 41.55 37.98
CA GLY A 363 48.18 42.32 37.76
C GLY A 363 49.29 41.59 36.99
N GLN A 364 49.02 40.37 36.51
CA GLN A 364 49.99 39.58 35.75
C GLN A 364 49.95 39.88 34.25
N PHE A 365 51.12 39.76 33.62
CA PHE A 365 51.30 39.81 32.17
C PHE A 365 51.66 38.43 31.64
N VAL A 366 50.98 38.01 30.57
CA VAL A 366 51.28 36.76 29.85
C VAL A 366 51.88 37.06 28.49
N GLY A 367 52.85 36.25 28.09
CA GLY A 367 53.48 36.33 26.79
C GLY A 367 52.52 36.01 25.64
N THR A 368 52.50 36.82 24.59
CA THR A 368 51.79 36.58 23.33
C THR A 368 52.78 36.29 22.21
N LEU A 369 52.35 35.51 21.21
CA LEU A 369 53.15 35.22 20.01
C LEU A 369 53.36 36.48 19.16
N ASP A 370 52.31 37.29 19.04
CA ASP A 370 52.34 38.54 18.27
C ASP A 370 52.54 39.75 19.18
N SER A 371 53.26 40.75 18.68
CA SER A 371 53.42 42.04 19.34
C SER A 371 52.21 42.92 19.04
N LEU A 372 51.38 43.17 20.06
CA LEU A 372 50.12 43.89 19.92
C LEU A 372 50.01 45.01 20.96
N PRO A 373 49.29 46.11 20.66
CA PRO A 373 48.85 47.06 21.69
C PRO A 373 48.07 46.33 22.79
N VAL A 374 47.84 46.99 23.92
CA VAL A 374 47.04 46.38 24.99
C VAL A 374 45.63 46.09 24.47
N SER A 375 45.12 44.89 24.77
CA SER A 375 43.77 44.48 24.41
C SER A 375 42.72 45.25 25.21
N TYR A 376 41.73 45.82 24.52
CA TYR A 376 40.61 46.51 25.16
C TYR A 376 39.75 45.54 25.97
N SER A 377 39.47 44.35 25.43
CA SER A 377 38.76 43.31 26.18
C SER A 377 39.57 42.83 27.39
N ALA A 378 40.90 42.80 27.31
CA ALA A 378 41.73 42.48 28.46
C ALA A 378 41.67 43.57 29.55
N LEU A 379 41.65 44.86 29.18
CA LEU A 379 41.45 45.96 30.14
C LEU A 379 40.09 45.87 30.86
N LEU A 380 39.03 45.50 30.14
CA LEU A 380 37.71 45.24 30.74
C LEU A 380 37.75 44.02 31.67
N ARG A 381 38.31 42.90 31.19
CA ARG A 381 38.38 41.62 31.92
C ARG A 381 39.12 41.74 33.25
N VAL A 382 40.22 42.50 33.28
CA VAL A 382 41.00 42.69 34.51
C VAL A 382 40.44 43.78 35.42
N GLY A 383 39.35 44.44 35.05
CA GLY A 383 38.72 45.50 35.84
C GLY A 383 39.46 46.84 35.81
N ALA A 384 40.44 47.04 34.92
CA ALA A 384 41.20 48.30 34.82
C ALA A 384 40.31 49.50 34.47
N LEU A 385 39.14 49.24 33.89
CA LEU A 385 38.17 50.25 33.46
C LEU A 385 36.97 50.38 34.40
N GLU A 386 36.98 49.75 35.59
CA GLU A 386 35.95 49.94 36.62
C GLU A 386 36.06 51.33 37.27
N ASP A 387 34.93 52.02 37.51
CA ASP A 387 34.92 53.38 38.08
C ASP A 387 35.05 53.35 39.61
N ASP A 388 36.11 52.71 40.08
CA ASP A 388 36.43 52.61 41.49
C ASP A 388 37.96 52.72 41.73
N GLN A 389 38.35 52.80 43.01
CA GLN A 389 39.77 52.91 43.36
C GLN A 389 40.58 51.66 42.95
N ARG A 390 39.93 50.50 42.89
CA ARG A 390 40.57 49.25 42.50
C ARG A 390 40.93 49.26 41.02
N GLY A 391 40.00 49.64 40.15
CA GLY A 391 40.20 49.77 38.71
C GLY A 391 41.28 50.80 38.38
N LEU A 392 41.31 51.93 39.10
CA LEU A 392 42.40 52.91 38.97
C LEU A 392 43.76 52.33 39.38
N GLY A 393 43.81 51.55 40.46
CA GLY A 393 45.03 50.86 40.89
C GLY A 393 45.52 49.84 39.87
N ILE A 394 44.61 49.04 39.30
CA ILE A 394 44.93 48.08 38.24
C ILE A 394 45.42 48.82 36.99
N LEU A 395 44.72 49.87 36.55
CA LEU A 395 45.13 50.70 35.40
C LEU A 395 46.52 51.31 35.61
N TYR A 396 46.78 51.82 36.82
CA TYR A 396 48.08 52.35 37.21
C TYR A 396 49.17 51.28 37.07
N HIS A 397 48.98 50.10 37.66
CA HIS A 397 49.95 49.00 37.58
C HIS A 397 50.20 48.53 36.15
N LEU A 398 49.17 48.50 35.29
CA LEU A 398 49.32 48.11 33.89
C LEU A 398 50.11 49.14 33.06
N GLY A 399 49.95 50.43 33.35
CA GLY A 399 50.63 51.51 32.63
C GLY A 399 52.07 51.76 33.09
N GLN A 400 52.47 51.26 34.26
CA GLN A 400 53.82 51.44 34.80
C GLN A 400 54.85 50.47 34.21
N ILE A 401 56.08 50.98 34.02
CA ILE A 401 57.27 50.16 33.78
C ILE A 401 57.91 49.82 35.13
N SER A 402 57.33 48.89 35.88
CA SER A 402 58.14 48.24 36.91
C SER A 402 58.99 47.15 36.24
N ARG A 403 60.20 47.52 35.80
CA ARG A 403 61.17 46.60 35.16
C ARG A 403 61.44 45.34 35.99
N ASN A 404 61.17 45.38 37.30
CA ASN A 404 61.62 44.36 38.24
C ASN A 404 60.49 43.48 38.78
N ILE A 405 59.21 43.81 38.58
CA ILE A 405 58.11 43.13 39.30
C ILE A 405 57.10 42.45 38.35
N TRP A 406 56.82 43.00 37.16
CA TRP A 406 55.72 42.48 36.30
C TRP A 406 56.09 42.25 34.83
N GLY A 407 57.34 42.54 34.47
CA GLY A 407 57.88 42.27 33.13
C GLY A 407 57.20 43.05 31.99
N ASN A 408 56.55 44.18 32.28
CA ASN A 408 56.01 45.08 31.24
C ASN A 408 57.17 45.74 30.48
N ASP A 409 57.28 45.44 29.19
CA ASP A 409 58.32 45.92 28.27
C ASP A 409 57.92 47.20 27.51
N ARG A 410 56.72 47.74 27.77
CA ARG A 410 56.21 48.94 27.10
C ARG A 410 56.89 50.21 27.60
N LEU A 411 56.83 51.28 26.80
CA LEU A 411 57.36 52.59 27.19
C LEU A 411 56.33 53.36 28.02
N GLN A 412 56.76 53.94 29.16
CA GLN A 412 55.91 54.65 30.12
C GLN A 412 55.32 55.93 29.52
N GLY A 413 56.09 56.61 28.67
CA GLY A 413 55.71 57.91 28.12
C GLY A 413 55.45 58.92 29.25
N SER A 414 54.34 59.65 29.12
CA SER A 414 53.88 60.64 30.11
C SER A 414 52.85 60.04 31.09
N PHE A 415 52.78 58.71 31.21
CA PHE A 415 51.92 58.04 32.18
C PHE A 415 52.44 58.28 33.61
N PRO A 416 51.56 58.49 34.62
CA PRO A 416 51.99 58.82 35.97
C PRO A 416 53.04 57.86 36.56
N ASP A 417 54.14 58.42 37.06
CA ASP A 417 55.23 57.68 37.68
C ASP A 417 55.14 57.65 39.22
N GLY A 418 55.65 56.58 39.84
CA GLY A 418 55.68 56.40 41.30
C GLY A 418 56.12 55.00 41.73
N VAL A 419 56.57 54.89 42.98
CA VAL A 419 57.19 53.66 43.52
C VAL A 419 56.16 52.59 43.89
N ASN A 420 54.95 52.98 44.32
CA ASN A 420 53.84 52.08 44.65
C ASN A 420 52.49 52.84 44.55
N TRP A 421 51.41 52.12 44.18
CA TRP A 421 50.04 52.61 44.14
C TRP A 421 49.61 53.28 45.45
N GLU A 422 49.99 52.73 46.60
CA GLU A 422 49.66 53.30 47.92
C GLU A 422 50.08 54.76 48.06
N PHE A 423 51.27 55.11 47.57
CA PHE A 423 51.76 56.49 47.57
C PHE A 423 51.17 57.33 46.43
N ALA A 424 50.95 56.71 45.26
CA ALA A 424 50.37 57.39 44.11
C ALA A 424 48.90 57.80 44.35
N SER A 425 48.14 56.97 45.07
CA SER A 425 46.73 57.19 45.39
C SER A 425 46.50 58.39 46.30
N GLN A 426 47.51 58.78 47.08
CA GLN A 426 47.47 59.95 47.96
C GLN A 426 47.74 61.27 47.22
N LYS A 427 48.17 61.22 45.94
CA LYS A 427 48.47 62.41 45.13
C LYS A 427 47.26 62.76 44.25
N PRO A 428 46.52 63.85 44.53
CA PRO A 428 45.31 64.20 43.78
C PRO A 428 45.55 64.39 42.28
N GLU A 429 46.73 64.90 41.90
CA GLU A 429 47.14 65.09 40.51
C GLU A 429 47.20 63.77 39.73
N ILE A 430 47.77 62.72 40.33
CA ILE A 430 47.89 61.39 39.71
C ILE A 430 46.52 60.76 39.56
N ILE A 431 45.69 60.81 40.62
CA ILE A 431 44.31 60.29 40.57
C ILE A 431 43.50 60.99 39.48
N ARG A 432 43.61 62.32 39.36
CA ARG A 432 42.93 63.09 38.32
C ARG A 432 43.35 62.64 36.92
N GLN A 433 44.64 62.45 36.69
CA GLN A 433 45.17 61.99 35.41
C GLN A 433 44.73 60.55 35.08
N LEU A 434 44.79 59.63 36.05
CA LEU A 434 44.35 58.25 35.87
C LEU A 434 42.84 58.16 35.60
N LYS A 435 42.02 58.95 36.29
CA LYS A 435 40.58 59.05 36.01
C LYS A 435 40.32 59.55 34.59
N ALA A 436 41.05 60.57 34.14
CA ALA A 436 40.90 61.07 32.77
C ALA A 436 41.28 60.01 31.73
N ILE A 437 42.37 59.26 31.96
CA ILE A 437 42.81 58.16 31.08
C ILE A 437 41.79 57.02 31.08
N GLN A 438 41.30 56.61 32.25
CA GLN A 438 40.32 55.55 32.42
C GLN A 438 39.02 55.90 31.71
N GLU A 439 38.52 57.12 31.91
CA GLU A 439 37.30 57.61 31.27
C GLU A 439 37.46 57.69 29.76
N PHE A 440 38.63 58.14 29.26
CA PHE A 440 38.93 58.13 27.83
C PHE A 440 38.90 56.71 27.25
N LEU A 441 39.57 55.75 27.90
CA LEU A 441 39.59 54.35 27.48
C LEU A 441 38.20 53.70 27.54
N ARG A 442 37.39 53.99 28.55
CA ARG A 442 35.99 53.53 28.64
C ARG A 442 35.13 54.07 27.51
N ARG A 443 35.26 55.38 27.24
CA ARG A 443 34.42 56.08 26.26
C ARG A 443 34.80 55.78 24.81
N HIS A 444 36.09 55.57 24.55
CA HIS A 444 36.62 55.48 23.19
C HIS A 444 37.33 54.15 22.89
N GLY A 445 37.42 53.22 23.83
CA GLY A 445 38.19 51.98 23.67
C GLY A 445 37.73 51.10 22.52
N GLU A 446 36.41 51.00 22.26
CA GLU A 446 35.89 50.29 21.09
C GLU A 446 36.34 50.94 19.77
N ALA A 447 36.25 52.28 19.67
CA ALA A 447 36.71 53.01 18.50
C ALA A 447 38.24 52.91 18.31
N MET A 448 39.00 52.87 19.41
CA MET A 448 40.44 52.66 19.40
C MET A 448 40.82 51.25 18.92
N MET A 449 40.06 50.23 19.32
CA MET A 449 40.20 48.86 18.81
C MET A 449 39.90 48.81 17.31
N GLU A 450 38.80 49.43 16.84
CA GLU A 450 38.49 49.53 15.41
C GLU A 450 39.58 50.26 14.61
N ALA A 451 40.20 51.29 15.21
CA ALA A 451 41.33 52.02 14.65
C ALA A 451 42.69 51.31 14.81
N LYS A 452 42.73 50.09 15.37
CA LYS A 452 43.94 49.30 15.66
C LYS A 452 44.94 50.00 16.59
N LEU A 453 44.46 50.92 17.42
CA LEU A 453 45.22 51.58 18.49
C LEU A 453 45.25 50.75 19.76
N LEU A 454 44.23 49.90 19.96
CA LEU A 454 44.19 48.84 20.96
C LEU A 454 43.97 47.50 20.25
N ALA A 455 44.37 46.40 20.89
CA ALA A 455 44.03 45.07 20.41
C ALA A 455 42.57 44.72 20.78
N PRO A 456 41.91 43.80 20.04
CA PRO A 456 40.57 43.34 20.40
C PRO A 456 40.51 42.66 21.76
#